data_AF-A0A516P0D3-F1
#
_entry.id   AF-A0A516P0D3-F1
#
_cell.length_a   1.000
_cell.length_b   1.000
_cell.length_c   1.000
_cell.angle_alpha   90.00
_cell.angle_beta   90.00
_cell.angle_gamma   90.00
#
_symmetry.space_group_name_H-M   'P 1'
#
loop_
_entity.id
_entity.type
_entity.pdbx_description
1 polymer ?
#
loop_
_entity_poly.entity_id
_entity_poly.type
_entity_poly.pdbx_seq_one_letter_code
_entity_poly.pdbx_strand_id
1 'polypeptide(L)'
;MKEDFFKKFIQKATQENEQKLIAEKRKNHFKDLGRKGGLKMKSDPQLTRVISFRMTESEYQIELKKAEKVELKLSTFARMVYQGKVLKIDEFKTDEILLDYGNNFKRIKNLLRHREWNVFSNKKKIIVEIEEIIELIRQYLYSKINGKNKQ
;
A
#
# COMPACT_ATOMS: atom_id res chain seq x y z
N MET A 1 4.17 28.40 62.27
CA MET A 1 3.90 29.58 61.41
C MET A 1 4.85 29.75 60.22
N LYS A 2 6.17 29.50 60.34
CA LYS A 2 7.10 29.66 59.19
C LYS A 2 7.00 28.56 58.13
N GLU A 3 6.76 27.31 58.53
CA GLU A 3 6.67 26.17 57.60
C GLU A 3 5.47 26.24 56.64
N ASP A 4 4.34 26.77 57.09
CA ASP A 4 3.14 26.95 56.25
C ASP A 4 3.32 28.03 55.18
N PHE A 5 4.16 29.04 55.46
CA PHE A 5 4.46 30.09 54.49
C PHE A 5 5.26 29.56 53.30
N PHE A 6 6.30 28.76 53.57
CA PHE A 6 7.10 28.15 52.51
C PHE A 6 6.31 27.14 51.68
N LYS A 7 5.45 26.32 52.32
CA LYS A 7 4.55 25.41 51.60
C LYS A 7 3.60 26.17 50.68
N LYS A 8 2.97 27.25 51.16
CA LYS A 8 2.09 28.11 50.34
C LYS A 8 2.85 28.80 49.20
N PHE A 9 4.09 29.24 49.44
CA PHE A 9 4.93 29.85 48.43
C PHE A 9 5.30 28.86 47.31
N ILE A 10 5.69 27.64 47.66
CA ILE A 10 6.01 26.59 46.69
C ILE A 10 4.77 26.18 45.88
N GLN A 11 3.61 26.05 46.53
CA GLN A 11 2.34 25.78 45.84
C GLN A 11 1.95 26.90 44.86
N LYS A 12 2.16 28.16 45.24
CA LYS A 12 1.89 29.29 44.34
C LYS A 12 2.85 29.33 43.16
N ALA A 13 4.15 29.12 43.40
CA ALA A 13 5.17 29.10 42.34
C ALA A 13 4.96 27.94 41.35
N THR A 14 4.53 26.77 41.84
CA THR A 14 4.21 25.62 40.97
C THR A 14 2.98 25.88 40.12
N GLN A 15 1.91 26.44 40.68
CA GLN A 15 0.72 26.85 39.92
C GLN A 15 1.04 27.89 38.83
N GLU A 16 1.86 28.89 39.14
CA GLU A 16 2.27 29.91 38.16
C GLU A 16 3.12 29.31 37.03
N ASN A 17 3.99 28.34 37.33
CA ASN A 17 4.79 27.63 36.32
C ASN A 17 3.93 26.71 35.44
N GLU A 18 2.94 26.02 36.02
CA GLU A 18 1.98 25.21 35.27
C GLU A 18 1.15 26.07 34.31
N GLN A 19 0.71 27.24 34.75
CA GLN A 19 -0.03 28.18 33.90
C GLN A 19 0.83 28.69 32.73
N LYS A 20 2.11 28.99 32.97
CA LYS A 20 3.07 29.36 31.90
C LYS A 20 3.25 28.22 30.89
N LEU A 21 3.44 26.99 31.36
CA LEU A 21 3.58 25.80 30.52
C LEU A 21 2.32 25.53 29.68
N ILE A 22 1.12 25.68 30.25
CA ILE A 22 -0.14 25.50 29.54
C ILE A 22 -0.29 26.58 28.45
N ALA A 23 0.07 27.82 28.75
CA ALA A 23 0.03 28.92 27.78
C ALA A 23 1.02 28.70 26.62
N GLU A 24 2.23 28.22 26.90
CA GLU A 24 3.20 27.84 25.86
C GLU A 24 2.73 26.67 25.01
N LYS A 25 2.19 25.61 25.63
CA LYS A 25 1.60 24.47 24.90
C LYS A 25 0.48 24.92 23.97
N ARG A 26 -0.41 25.82 24.43
CA ARG A 26 -1.47 26.39 23.58
C ARG A 26 -0.92 27.22 22.42
N LYS A 27 0.13 28.02 22.63
CA LYS A 27 0.78 28.78 21.55
C LYS A 27 1.46 27.87 20.52
N ASN A 28 2.09 26.78 20.96
CA ASN A 28 2.80 25.86 20.08
C ASN A 28 1.88 24.87 19.36
N HIS A 29 0.71 24.55 19.94
CA HIS A 29 -0.30 23.68 19.32
C HIS A 29 -0.67 24.12 17.88
N PHE A 30 -0.85 25.42 17.66
CA PHE A 30 -1.18 25.96 16.34
C PHE A 30 0.03 26.10 15.41
N LYS A 31 1.27 26.16 15.93
CA LYS A 31 2.47 26.09 15.09
C LYS A 31 2.66 24.69 14.51
N ASP A 32 2.40 23.65 15.30
CA ASP A 32 2.48 22.27 14.83
C ASP A 32 1.32 21.91 13.89
N LEU A 33 0.12 22.43 14.15
CA LEU A 33 -1.02 22.34 13.22
C LEU A 33 -0.78 23.12 11.93
N GLY A 34 -0.21 24.32 11.99
CA GLY A 34 0.16 25.12 10.82
C GLY A 34 1.26 24.47 9.96
N ARG A 35 2.20 23.74 10.57
CA ARG A 35 3.15 22.86 9.86
C ARG A 35 2.48 21.67 9.17
N LYS A 36 1.35 21.18 9.69
CA LYS A 36 0.53 20.13 9.04
C LYS A 36 -0.39 20.67 7.94
N GLY A 37 -0.60 21.99 7.86
CA GLY A 37 -1.42 22.66 6.85
C GLY A 37 -0.67 23.07 5.57
N GLY A 38 0.66 22.98 5.56
CA GLY A 38 1.44 23.12 4.33
C GLY A 38 1.28 21.88 3.44
N LEU A 39 1.17 22.08 2.13
CA LEU A 39 1.22 20.99 1.15
C LEU A 39 2.44 20.12 1.47
N LYS A 40 2.24 18.83 1.78
CA LYS A 40 3.32 17.88 2.05
C LYS A 40 4.37 18.06 0.95
N MET A 41 5.57 18.54 1.30
CA MET A 41 6.64 18.62 0.31
C MET A 41 6.80 17.21 -0.24
N LYS A 42 6.64 17.07 -1.56
CA LYS A 42 6.79 15.79 -2.23
C LYS A 42 8.18 15.30 -1.87
N SER A 43 8.27 14.34 -0.96
CA SER A 43 9.49 13.63 -0.62
C SER A 43 9.87 12.67 -1.75
N ASP A 44 9.58 13.03 -3.00
CA ASP A 44 10.15 12.37 -4.14
C ASP A 44 11.63 12.77 -4.12
N PRO A 45 12.55 11.80 -4.04
CA PRO A 45 13.96 12.12 -4.15
C PRO A 45 14.16 12.75 -5.53
N GLN A 46 14.32 14.08 -5.54
CA GLN A 46 14.67 14.82 -6.73
C GLN A 46 15.89 14.13 -7.35
N LEU A 47 15.79 13.75 -8.63
CA LEU A 47 16.85 13.01 -9.29
C LEU A 47 18.13 13.85 -9.23
N THR A 48 19.05 13.49 -8.33
CA THR A 48 20.24 14.30 -8.03
C THR A 48 21.30 14.20 -9.12
N ARG A 49 21.22 13.20 -9.99
CA ARG A 49 22.20 12.90 -11.04
C ARG A 49 21.53 12.57 -12.37
N VAL A 50 22.09 13.14 -13.44
CA VAL A 50 21.79 12.80 -14.82
C VAL A 50 22.59 11.55 -15.19
N ILE A 51 21.92 10.59 -15.81
CA ILE A 51 22.52 9.35 -16.34
C ILE A 51 22.27 9.38 -17.84
N SER A 52 23.33 9.27 -18.64
CA SER A 52 23.27 9.18 -20.10
C SER A 52 23.79 7.83 -20.55
N PHE A 53 23.12 7.26 -21.55
CA PHE A 53 23.51 6.00 -22.18
C PHE A 53 23.87 6.28 -23.64
N ARG A 54 24.97 5.69 -24.12
CA ARG A 54 25.30 5.66 -25.54
C ARG A 54 24.96 4.29 -26.08
N MET A 55 24.25 4.26 -27.18
CA MET A 55 23.61 3.07 -27.73
C MET A 55 23.46 3.25 -29.23
N THR A 56 23.57 2.14 -29.95
CA THR A 56 23.29 2.07 -31.39
C THR A 56 21.79 2.13 -31.64
N GLU A 57 21.38 2.43 -32.87
CA GLU A 57 19.95 2.49 -33.24
C GLU A 57 19.25 1.14 -33.00
N SER A 58 19.92 0.03 -33.33
CA SER A 58 19.37 -1.31 -33.08
C SER A 58 19.14 -1.58 -31.60
N GLU A 59 20.09 -1.21 -30.73
CA GLU A 59 19.95 -1.36 -29.28
C GLU A 59 18.83 -0.46 -28.74
N TYR A 60 18.68 0.74 -29.29
CA TYR A 60 17.59 1.65 -28.95
C TYR A 60 16.22 1.05 -29.20
N GLN A 61 16.01 0.48 -30.38
CA GLN A 61 14.73 -0.12 -30.73
C GLN A 61 14.41 -1.35 -29.85
N ILE A 62 15.43 -2.13 -29.48
CA ILE A 62 15.25 -3.29 -28.59
C ILE A 62 14.81 -2.83 -27.19
N GLU A 63 15.49 -1.84 -26.62
CA GLU A 63 15.17 -1.33 -25.28
C GLU A 63 13.84 -0.56 -25.26
N LEU A 64 13.50 0.14 -26.35
CA LEU A 64 12.20 0.80 -26.50
C LEU A 64 11.06 -0.21 -26.44
N LYS A 65 11.14 -1.31 -27.22
CA LYS A 65 10.12 -2.38 -27.19
C LYS A 65 10.01 -3.03 -25.81
N LYS A 66 11.12 -3.19 -25.08
CA LYS A 66 11.09 -3.71 -23.70
C LYS A 66 10.39 -2.72 -22.77
N ALA A 67 10.65 -1.42 -22.89
CA ALA A 67 10.02 -0.40 -22.07
C ALA A 67 8.50 -0.29 -22.35
N GLU A 68 8.10 -0.37 -23.63
CA GLU A 68 6.70 -0.38 -24.05
C GLU A 68 5.91 -1.56 -23.48
N LYS A 69 6.49 -2.76 -23.45
CA LYS A 69 5.87 -3.94 -22.82
C LYS A 69 5.56 -3.76 -21.33
N VAL A 70 6.27 -2.85 -20.66
CA VAL A 70 6.13 -2.57 -19.23
C VAL A 70 5.37 -1.25 -19.00
N GLU A 71 4.90 -0.60 -20.07
CA GLU A 71 4.21 0.69 -20.01
C GLU A 71 5.03 1.80 -19.33
N LEU A 72 6.36 1.74 -19.46
CA LEU A 72 7.27 2.73 -18.89
C LEU A 72 7.94 3.57 -19.99
N LYS A 73 8.22 4.84 -19.68
CA LYS A 73 9.13 5.65 -20.49
C LYS A 73 10.52 4.99 -20.51
N LEU A 74 11.17 4.98 -21.67
CA LEU A 74 12.51 4.42 -21.84
C LEU A 74 13.52 4.94 -20.80
N SER A 75 13.45 6.23 -20.46
CA SER A 75 14.32 6.84 -19.44
C SER A 75 14.09 6.29 -18.02
N THR A 76 12.83 6.03 -17.66
CA THR A 76 12.45 5.41 -16.39
C THR A 76 12.90 3.95 -16.36
N PHE A 77 12.62 3.22 -17.44
CA PHE A 77 13.00 1.82 -17.61
C PHE A 77 14.52 1.63 -17.50
N ALA A 78 15.31 2.38 -18.27
CA ALA A 78 16.76 2.31 -18.25
C ALA A 78 17.34 2.62 -16.87
N ARG A 79 16.75 3.59 -16.15
CA ARG A 79 17.17 3.91 -14.77
C ARG A 79 16.85 2.78 -13.79
N MET A 80 15.70 2.12 -13.92
CA MET A 80 15.33 0.97 -13.08
C MET A 80 16.29 -0.21 -13.32
N VAL A 81 16.59 -0.51 -14.59
CA VAL A 81 17.57 -1.52 -14.99
C VAL A 81 18.96 -1.19 -14.42
N TYR A 82 19.43 0.05 -14.59
CA TYR A 82 20.73 0.49 -14.05
C TYR A 82 20.81 0.39 -12.52
N GLN A 83 19.72 0.71 -11.81
CA GLN A 83 19.65 0.59 -10.35
C GLN A 83 19.51 -0.86 -9.86
N GLY A 84 19.47 -1.85 -10.77
CA GLY A 84 19.23 -3.25 -10.42
C GLY A 84 17.86 -3.47 -9.74
N LYS A 85 16.91 -2.55 -9.93
CA LYS A 85 15.58 -2.68 -9.36
C LYS A 85 14.85 -3.76 -10.15
N VAL A 86 14.39 -4.80 -9.45
CA VAL A 86 13.57 -5.85 -10.05
C VAL A 86 12.27 -5.20 -10.53
N LEU A 87 12.08 -5.20 -11.86
CA LEU A 87 10.82 -4.84 -12.48
C LEU A 87 9.83 -5.95 -12.15
N LYS A 88 8.98 -5.71 -11.15
CA LYS A 88 7.94 -6.62 -10.65
C LYS A 88 6.72 -6.67 -11.59
N ILE A 89 6.98 -6.78 -12.89
CA ILE A 89 5.99 -6.69 -13.97
C ILE A 89 4.91 -7.78 -13.81
N ASP A 90 5.35 -8.96 -13.37
CA ASP A 90 4.49 -10.13 -13.24
C ASP A 90 4.16 -10.48 -11.77
N GLU A 91 4.53 -9.64 -10.79
CA GLU A 91 4.33 -9.97 -9.36
C GLU A 91 2.85 -10.20 -9.02
N PHE A 92 1.95 -9.51 -9.72
CA PHE A 92 0.51 -9.53 -9.45
C PHE A 92 -0.32 -10.19 -10.55
N LYS A 93 0.25 -10.57 -11.69
CA LYS A 93 -0.51 -11.20 -12.78
C LYS A 93 -1.17 -12.50 -12.36
N THR A 94 -0.46 -13.33 -11.59
CA THR A 94 -1.02 -14.55 -11.02
C THR A 94 -2.19 -14.25 -10.08
N ASP A 95 -2.06 -13.21 -9.25
CA ASP A 95 -3.07 -12.83 -8.27
C ASP A 95 -4.33 -12.27 -8.99
N GLU A 96 -4.14 -11.49 -10.07
CA GLU A 96 -5.21 -10.99 -10.95
C GLU A 96 -5.98 -12.14 -11.63
N ILE A 97 -5.26 -13.08 -12.26
CA ILE A 97 -5.85 -14.26 -12.91
C ILE A 97 -6.68 -15.07 -11.90
N LEU A 98 -6.18 -15.28 -10.69
CA LEU A 98 -6.88 -16.02 -9.64
C LEU A 98 -8.15 -15.29 -9.17
N LEU A 99 -8.14 -13.95 -9.10
CA LEU A 99 -9.34 -13.17 -8.80
C LEU A 99 -10.41 -13.31 -9.88
N ASP A 100 -10.01 -13.28 -11.16
CA ASP A 100 -10.91 -13.48 -12.28
C ASP A 100 -11.53 -14.87 -12.29
N TYR A 101 -10.72 -15.91 -12.06
CA TYR A 101 -11.24 -17.27 -11.87
C TYR A 101 -12.22 -17.34 -10.71
N GLY A 102 -11.87 -16.77 -9.55
CA GLY A 102 -12.78 -16.72 -8.39
C GLY A 102 -14.11 -16.04 -8.71
N ASN A 103 -14.11 -14.99 -9.52
CA ASN A 103 -15.33 -14.30 -9.96
C ASN A 103 -16.15 -15.15 -10.93
N ASN A 104 -15.51 -15.82 -11.89
CA ASN A 104 -16.17 -16.72 -12.82
C ASN A 104 -16.79 -17.93 -12.10
N PHE A 105 -16.07 -18.54 -11.16
CA PHE A 105 -16.59 -19.61 -10.33
C PHE A 105 -17.82 -19.20 -9.50
N LYS A 106 -17.83 -17.99 -8.92
CA LYS A 106 -19.03 -17.44 -8.26
C LYS A 106 -20.21 -17.30 -9.22
N ARG A 107 -19.97 -16.81 -10.45
CA ARG A 107 -21.01 -16.68 -11.48
C ARG A 107 -21.58 -18.05 -11.87
N ILE A 108 -20.72 -19.04 -12.10
CA ILE A 108 -21.12 -20.42 -12.42
C ILE A 108 -21.94 -21.02 -11.28
N LYS A 109 -21.48 -20.87 -10.03
CA LYS A 109 -22.21 -21.32 -8.84
C LYS A 109 -23.60 -20.69 -8.75
N ASN A 110 -23.71 -19.38 -9.00
CA ASN A 110 -24.98 -18.67 -9.00
C ASN A 110 -25.90 -19.16 -10.11
N LEU A 111 -25.37 -19.37 -11.32
CA LEU A 111 -26.12 -19.94 -12.44
C LEU A 111 -26.69 -21.31 -12.08
N LEU A 112 -25.84 -22.19 -11.53
CA LEU A 112 -26.24 -23.54 -11.13
C LEU A 112 -27.32 -23.53 -10.04
N ARG A 113 -27.53 -22.44 -9.29
CA ARG A 113 -28.62 -22.36 -8.29
C ARG A 113 -30.01 -22.25 -8.91
N HIS A 114 -30.15 -21.80 -10.15
CA HIS A 114 -31.46 -21.69 -10.80
C HIS A 114 -32.14 -23.06 -10.97
N ARG A 115 -33.48 -23.04 -11.00
CA ARG A 115 -34.34 -24.23 -11.03
C ARG A 115 -34.14 -25.07 -12.29
N GLU A 116 -33.85 -24.41 -13.42
CA GLU A 116 -33.58 -25.03 -14.73
C GLU A 116 -32.45 -26.06 -14.67
N TRP A 117 -31.45 -25.82 -13.81
CA TRP A 117 -30.29 -26.69 -13.65
C TRP A 117 -30.51 -27.85 -12.66
N ASN A 118 -31.72 -28.04 -12.13
CA ASN A 118 -32.04 -29.17 -11.24
C ASN A 118 -32.03 -30.53 -11.94
N VAL A 119 -32.06 -30.55 -13.27
CA VAL A 119 -31.93 -31.77 -14.08
C VAL A 119 -30.52 -32.37 -13.97
N PHE A 120 -29.53 -31.55 -13.58
CA PHE A 120 -28.15 -31.97 -13.46
C PHE A 120 -27.92 -32.76 -12.15
N SER A 121 -27.77 -34.08 -12.25
CA SER A 121 -27.59 -35.00 -11.12
C SER A 121 -26.41 -34.61 -10.21
N ASN A 122 -25.30 -34.20 -10.83
CA ASN A 122 -24.06 -33.85 -10.13
C ASN A 122 -24.00 -32.40 -9.63
N LYS A 123 -25.08 -31.62 -9.77
CA LYS A 123 -25.13 -30.19 -9.42
C LYS A 123 -24.61 -29.89 -8.02
N LYS A 124 -25.02 -30.67 -7.02
CA LYS A 124 -24.59 -30.46 -5.63
C LYS A 124 -23.09 -30.65 -5.46
N LYS A 125 -22.52 -31.68 -6.09
CA LYS A 125 -21.09 -31.98 -6.05
C LYS A 125 -20.27 -30.84 -6.66
N ILE A 126 -20.68 -30.37 -7.84
CA ILE A 126 -20.01 -29.27 -8.56
C ILE A 126 -20.04 -27.98 -7.73
N ILE A 127 -21.16 -27.67 -7.05
CA ILE A 127 -21.25 -26.48 -6.20
C ILE A 127 -20.27 -26.55 -5.03
N VAL A 128 -20.10 -27.73 -4.42
CA VAL A 128 -19.15 -27.93 -3.31
C VAL A 128 -17.71 -27.78 -3.81
N GLU A 129 -17.35 -28.42 -4.94
CA GLU A 129 -16.02 -28.29 -5.54
C GLU A 129 -15.69 -26.82 -5.89
N ILE A 130 -16.67 -26.07 -6.40
CA ILE A 130 -16.52 -24.63 -6.66
C ILE A 130 -16.26 -23.85 -5.36
N GLU A 131 -16.96 -24.18 -4.28
CA GLU A 131 -16.75 -23.54 -2.97
C GLU A 131 -15.35 -23.80 -2.42
N GLU A 132 -14.87 -25.04 -2.52
CA GLU A 132 -13.52 -25.43 -2.12
C GLU A 132 -12.44 -24.67 -2.91
N ILE A 133 -12.60 -24.59 -4.24
CA ILE A 133 -11.67 -23.85 -5.10
C ILE A 133 -11.64 -22.35 -4.76
N ILE A 134 -12.81 -21.73 -4.55
CA ILE A 134 -12.89 -20.32 -4.14
C ILE A 134 -12.17 -20.09 -2.81
N GLU A 135 -12.30 -21.01 -1.86
CA GLU A 135 -11.66 -20.92 -0.56
C GLU A 135 -10.13 -21.08 -0.66
N LEU A 136 -9.64 -22.03 -1.47
CA LEU A 136 -8.22 -22.19 -1.75
C LEU A 136 -7.61 -20.94 -2.41
N ILE A 137 -8.31 -20.34 -3.38
CA ILE A 137 -7.90 -19.08 -4.01
C ILE A 137 -7.78 -17.97 -2.96
N ARG A 138 -8.77 -17.84 -2.07
CA ARG A 138 -8.72 -16.85 -0.98
C ARG A 138 -7.54 -17.10 -0.04
N GLN A 139 -7.35 -18.34 0.40
CA GLN A 139 -6.24 -18.71 1.27
C GLN A 139 -4.90 -18.36 0.64
N TYR A 140 -4.70 -18.66 -0.65
CA TYR A 140 -3.49 -18.28 -1.38
C TYR A 140 -3.27 -16.76 -1.39
N LEU A 141 -4.30 -15.97 -1.73
CA LEU A 141 -4.22 -14.51 -1.78
C LEU A 141 -3.98 -13.87 -0.40
N TYR A 142 -4.67 -14.33 0.64
CA TYR A 142 -4.61 -13.73 1.99
C TYR A 142 -3.44 -14.23 2.85
N SER A 143 -2.97 -15.47 2.67
CA SER A 143 -1.77 -15.97 3.36
C SER A 143 -0.51 -15.17 2.96
N LYS A 144 -0.41 -14.77 1.68
CA LYS A 144 0.62 -13.86 1.16
C LYS A 144 0.63 -12.49 1.87
N ILE A 145 -0.55 -11.94 2.16
CA ILE A 145 -0.71 -10.64 2.83
C ILE A 145 -0.24 -10.72 4.29
N ASN A 146 -0.59 -11.80 4.99
CA ASN A 146 -0.19 -12.01 6.39
C ASN A 146 1.31 -12.32 6.55
N GLY A 147 1.97 -12.89 5.55
CA GLY A 147 3.41 -13.08 5.52
C GLY A 147 4.20 -11.77 5.31
N LYS A 148 3.70 -10.87 4.46
CA LYS A 148 4.32 -9.55 4.20
C LYS A 148 4.21 -8.58 5.39
N ASN A 149 3.18 -8.69 6.24
CA ASN A 149 2.99 -7.84 7.42
C ASN A 149 3.82 -8.26 8.65
N LYS A 150 4.54 -9.38 8.59
CA LYS A 150 5.40 -9.90 9.68
C LYS A 150 6.89 -9.60 9.49
N GLN A 151 7.27 -8.94 8.39
CA GLN A 151 8.61 -8.42 8.12
C GLN A 151 8.61 -6.91 8.29
#